data_AF-A0AAD7PGV9-F1
#
_entry.id   AF-A0AAD7PGV9-F1
#
_cell.length_a   1.000
_cell.length_b   1.000
_cell.length_c   1.000
_cell.angle_alpha   90.00
_cell.angle_beta   90.00
_cell.angle_gamma   90.00
#
_symmetry.space_group_name_H-M   'P 1'
#
loop_
_entity.id
_entity.type
_entity.pdbx_description
1 polymer ?
#
loop_
_entity_poly.entity_id
_entity_poly.type
_entity_poly.pdbx_seq_one_letter_code
_entity_poly.pdbx_strand_id
1 'polypeptide(L)'
;MPSENINAEIVRPLADFSGSVWGFHFLSLPPNSMEKQNKFHEQHLQELKEEVKTLLLASVVKPSQKLNLIDSIQRLGVSYHFETDIEEILQEMYKNPPYIHDDDLNNVALLF
;
A
#
# COMPACT_ATOMS: atom_id res chain seq x y z
N MET A 1 23.93 58.51 -32.10
CA MET A 1 22.94 57.41 -32.04
C MET A 1 22.55 57.25 -30.58
N PRO A 2 21.32 57.59 -30.17
CA PRO A 2 20.87 57.31 -28.82
C PRO A 2 20.51 55.83 -28.70
N SER A 3 21.05 55.16 -27.69
CA SER A 3 20.68 53.81 -27.30
C SER A 3 19.33 53.84 -26.60
N GLU A 4 18.30 53.27 -27.25
CA GLU A 4 16.98 53.08 -26.67
C GLU A 4 17.07 52.13 -25.48
N ASN A 5 16.80 52.67 -24.29
CA ASN A 5 16.61 51.89 -23.08
C ASN A 5 15.21 51.26 -23.12
N ILE A 6 15.13 50.05 -23.68
CA ILE A 6 13.91 49.22 -23.64
C ILE A 6 13.70 48.72 -22.20
N ASN A 7 13.04 49.54 -21.38
CA ASN A 7 12.37 49.07 -20.18
C ASN A 7 11.19 48.17 -20.62
N ALA A 8 11.48 46.93 -21.01
CA ALA A 8 10.47 45.91 -21.25
C ALA A 8 9.79 45.61 -19.90
N GLU A 9 8.61 46.16 -19.70
CA GLU A 9 7.78 45.90 -18.53
C GLU A 9 7.48 44.40 -18.46
N ILE A 10 8.07 43.70 -17.48
CA ILE A 10 7.85 42.27 -17.28
C ILE A 10 6.45 42.10 -16.68
N VAL A 11 5.45 41.86 -17.54
CA VAL A 11 4.08 41.59 -17.11
C VAL A 11 3.94 40.12 -16.72
N ARG A 12 3.58 39.86 -15.46
CA ARG A 12 3.26 38.50 -14.98
C ARG A 12 1.91 38.06 -15.58
N PRO A 13 1.82 36.85 -16.19
CA PRO A 13 0.55 36.29 -16.64
C PRO A 13 -0.46 36.08 -15.50
N LEU A 14 -1.76 36.20 -15.80
CA LEU A 14 -2.83 35.91 -14.85
C LEU A 14 -2.85 34.41 -14.52
N ALA A 15 -2.91 34.09 -13.23
CA ALA A 15 -3.06 32.73 -12.76
C ALA A 15 -4.56 32.34 -12.74
N ASP A 16 -4.94 31.34 -13.52
CA ASP A 16 -6.30 30.76 -13.60
C ASP A 16 -6.33 29.32 -13.05
N PHE A 17 -5.59 29.10 -11.96
CA PHE A 17 -5.55 27.78 -11.31
C PHE A 17 -6.77 27.60 -10.42
N SER A 18 -7.35 26.41 -10.44
CA SER A 18 -8.41 26.04 -9.50
C SER A 18 -7.90 26.06 -8.06
N GLY A 19 -8.75 26.54 -7.15
CA GLY A 19 -8.43 26.58 -5.73
C GLY A 19 -8.25 25.19 -5.12
N SER A 20 -7.65 25.14 -3.94
CA SER A 20 -7.49 23.88 -3.19
C SER A 20 -8.84 23.27 -2.83
N VAL A 21 -9.05 22.01 -3.22
CA VAL A 21 -10.23 21.20 -2.83
C VAL A 21 -10.29 20.99 -1.31
N TRP A 22 -9.14 21.07 -0.63
CA TRP A 22 -8.99 20.69 0.78
C TRP A 22 -9.09 21.87 1.75
N GLY A 23 -8.93 23.11 1.26
CA GLY A 23 -8.94 24.32 2.09
C GLY A 23 -8.07 24.17 3.34
N PHE A 24 -8.67 24.33 4.52
CA PHE A 24 -8.02 24.19 5.83
C PHE A 24 -8.42 22.93 6.59
N HIS A 25 -9.12 21.99 5.95
CA HIS A 25 -9.75 20.85 6.62
C HIS A 25 -8.76 20.00 7.44
N PHE A 26 -7.52 19.85 6.96
CA PHE A 26 -6.49 19.06 7.62
C PHE A 26 -5.52 19.87 8.50
N LEU A 27 -5.67 21.21 8.57
CA LEU A 27 -4.76 22.06 9.36
C LEU A 27 -5.01 21.99 10.87
N SER A 28 -6.14 21.43 11.29
CA SER A 28 -6.50 21.33 12.70
C SER A 28 -7.00 19.92 13.00
N LEU A 29 -6.07 18.97 13.09
CA LEU A 29 -6.38 17.69 13.72
C LEU A 29 -6.47 17.90 15.24
N PRO A 30 -7.56 17.45 15.90
CA PRO A 30 -7.59 17.40 17.34
C PRO A 30 -6.48 16.46 17.83
N PRO A 31 -5.69 16.84 18.85
CA PRO A 31 -4.54 16.05 19.33
C PRO A 31 -4.91 14.60 19.72
N ASN A 32 -6.19 14.35 20.04
CA ASN A 32 -6.66 13.05 20.51
C ASN A 32 -7.57 12.34 19.48
N SER A 33 -7.62 12.77 18.21
CA SER A 33 -8.47 12.10 17.21
C SER A 33 -7.97 10.70 16.86
N MET A 34 -6.66 10.46 16.98
CA MET A 34 -6.05 9.14 16.80
C MET A 34 -5.93 8.35 18.12
N GLU A 35 -5.68 9.02 19.24
CA GLU A 35 -5.53 8.38 20.57
C GLU A 35 -6.85 7.79 21.13
N LYS A 36 -8.00 8.13 20.54
CA LYS A 36 -9.29 7.48 20.85
C LYS A 36 -9.40 6.05 20.30
N GLN A 37 -8.32 5.45 19.81
CA GLN A 37 -8.23 4.00 19.68
C GLN A 37 -8.21 3.39 21.09
N ASN A 38 -9.40 3.06 21.59
CA ASN A 38 -9.56 2.33 22.86
C ASN A 38 -8.67 1.07 22.83
N LYS A 39 -8.03 0.71 23.96
CA LYS A 39 -7.23 -0.53 24.14
C LYS A 39 -7.86 -1.80 23.54
N PHE A 40 -9.19 -1.85 23.53
CA PHE A 40 -9.96 -2.91 22.86
C PHE A 40 -9.63 -3.05 21.36
N HIS A 41 -9.54 -1.93 20.62
CA HIS A 41 -9.19 -1.93 19.20
C HIS A 41 -7.74 -2.35 18.96
N GLU A 42 -6.82 -1.96 19.84
CA GLU A 42 -5.42 -2.38 19.74
C GLU A 42 -5.28 -3.89 19.97
N GLN A 43 -5.95 -4.43 21.00
CA GLN A 43 -5.94 -5.87 21.26
C GLN A 43 -6.55 -6.65 20.10
N HIS A 44 -7.72 -6.23 19.61
CA HIS A 44 -8.38 -6.88 18.47
C HIS A 44 -7.50 -6.83 17.20
N LEU A 45 -6.80 -5.71 16.97
CA LEU A 45 -5.86 -5.58 15.86
C LEU A 45 -4.65 -6.52 16.01
N GLN A 46 -4.16 -6.73 17.22
CA GLN A 46 -3.09 -7.69 17.47
C GLN A 46 -3.56 -9.14 17.27
N GLU A 47 -4.75 -9.48 17.75
CA GLU A 47 -5.36 -10.82 17.54
C GLU A 47 -5.51 -11.11 16.04
N LEU A 48 -6.03 -10.15 15.27
CA LEU A 48 -6.20 -10.31 13.83
C LEU A 48 -4.86 -10.44 13.10
N LYS A 49 -3.82 -9.72 13.54
CA LYS A 49 -2.47 -9.87 12.97
C LYS A 49 -1.93 -11.29 13.18
N GLU A 50 -2.07 -11.83 14.40
CA GLU A 50 -1.61 -13.19 14.68
C GLU A 50 -2.41 -14.25 13.92
N GLU A 51 -3.71 -14.03 13.73
CA GLU A 51 -4.55 -14.91 12.89
C GLU A 51 -4.05 -14.94 11.44
N VAL A 52 -3.82 -13.76 10.84
CA VAL A 52 -3.29 -13.66 9.48
C VAL A 52 -1.91 -14.29 9.36
N LYS A 53 -1.02 -14.06 10.34
CA LYS A 53 0.31 -14.68 10.40
C LYS A 53 0.21 -16.21 10.49
N THR A 54 -0.70 -16.72 11.30
CA THR A 54 -0.94 -18.17 11.43
C THR A 54 -1.41 -18.77 10.10
N LEU A 55 -2.31 -18.08 9.38
CA LEU A 55 -2.77 -18.50 8.06
C LEU A 55 -1.64 -18.49 7.01
N LEU A 56 -0.74 -17.51 7.05
CA LEU A 56 0.43 -17.44 6.17
C LEU A 56 1.40 -18.61 6.40
N LEU A 57 1.67 -18.92 7.67
CA LEU A 57 2.64 -19.94 8.07
C LEU A 57 2.06 -21.37 8.10
N ALA A 58 0.75 -21.53 7.94
CA ALA A 58 0.11 -22.83 7.90
C ALA A 58 0.65 -23.67 6.72
N SER A 59 1.15 -24.88 7.04
CA SER A 59 1.70 -25.83 6.07
C SER A 59 0.64 -26.58 5.26
N VAL A 60 -0.61 -26.57 5.73
CA VAL A 60 -1.74 -27.26 5.09
C VAL A 60 -2.38 -26.48 3.94
N VAL A 61 -1.99 -25.21 3.74
CA VAL A 61 -2.57 -24.32 2.73
C VAL A 61 -1.93 -24.59 1.37
N LYS A 62 -2.75 -24.79 0.33
CA LYS A 62 -2.23 -25.00 -1.03
C LYS A 62 -1.44 -23.77 -1.49
N PRO A 63 -0.38 -23.93 -2.31
CA PRO A 63 0.41 -22.81 -2.81
C PRO A 63 -0.41 -21.69 -3.46
N SER A 64 -1.41 -22.04 -4.27
CA SER A 64 -2.33 -21.08 -4.89
C SER A 64 -3.16 -20.29 -3.87
N GLN A 65 -3.63 -20.94 -2.80
CA GLN A 65 -4.35 -20.24 -1.73
C GLN A 65 -3.44 -19.30 -0.96
N LYS A 66 -2.18 -19.69 -0.75
CA LYS A 66 -1.18 -18.86 -0.09
C LYS A 66 -0.83 -17.63 -0.93
N LEU A 67 -0.69 -17.76 -2.26
CA LEU A 67 -0.52 -16.63 -3.18
C LEU A 67 -1.72 -15.66 -3.16
N ASN A 68 -2.95 -16.19 -3.18
CA ASN A 68 -4.15 -15.35 -3.09
C ASN A 68 -4.25 -14.59 -1.76
N LEU A 69 -3.81 -15.21 -0.66
CA LEU A 69 -3.73 -14.54 0.64
C LEU A 69 -2.73 -13.39 0.61
N ILE A 70 -1.54 -13.60 0.01
CA ILE A 70 -0.52 -12.55 -0.14
C ILE A 70 -1.04 -11.39 -1.00
N ASP A 71 -1.65 -11.67 -2.16
CA ASP A 71 -2.24 -10.62 -3.02
C ASP A 71 -3.32 -9.83 -2.27
N SER A 72 -4.18 -10.51 -1.52
CA SER A 72 -5.21 -9.86 -0.69
C SER A 72 -4.59 -8.94 0.35
N ILE A 73 -3.56 -9.39 1.09
CA ILE A 73 -2.86 -8.61 2.11
C ILE A 73 -2.21 -7.36 1.50
N GLN A 74 -1.60 -7.49 0.33
CA GLN A 74 -0.97 -6.38 -0.39
C GLN A 74 -2.01 -5.37 -0.88
N ARG A 75 -3.11 -5.83 -1.50
CA ARG A 75 -4.20 -4.95 -1.99
C ARG A 75 -4.96 -4.25 -0.87
N LEU A 76 -5.02 -4.85 0.31
CA LEU A 76 -5.56 -4.21 1.52
C LEU A 76 -4.61 -3.15 2.11
N GLY A 77 -3.36 -3.06 1.64
CA GLY A 77 -2.38 -2.09 2.12
C GLY A 77 -1.83 -2.40 3.51
N VAL A 78 -1.93 -3.65 3.97
CA VAL A 78 -1.48 -4.09 5.31
C VAL A 78 -0.26 -5.03 5.27
N SER A 79 0.33 -5.23 4.09
CA SER A 79 1.51 -6.09 3.90
C SER A 79 2.73 -5.69 4.71
N TYR A 80 2.85 -4.41 5.07
CA TYR A 80 3.96 -3.90 5.88
C TYR A 80 4.07 -4.56 7.28
N HIS A 81 3.01 -5.24 7.74
CA HIS A 81 3.04 -6.02 8.98
C HIS A 81 3.66 -7.43 8.84
N PHE A 82 3.81 -7.91 7.60
CA PHE A 82 4.17 -9.30 7.30
C PHE A 82 5.31 -9.40 6.27
N GLU A 83 6.10 -8.33 6.06
CA GLU A 83 7.09 -8.25 4.98
C GLU A 83 8.05 -9.44 4.98
N THR A 84 8.62 -9.76 6.15
CA THR A 84 9.52 -10.91 6.31
C THR A 84 8.83 -12.24 6.04
N ASP A 85 7.63 -12.45 6.58
CA ASP A 85 6.90 -13.70 6.39
C ASP A 85 6.54 -13.91 4.90
N ILE A 86 6.09 -12.84 4.22
CA ILE A 86 5.78 -12.85 2.78
C ILE A 86 7.02 -13.11 1.95
N GLU A 87 8.14 -12.44 2.25
CA GLU A 87 9.39 -12.65 1.53
C GLU A 87 9.88 -14.09 1.66
N GLU A 88 9.90 -14.67 2.86
CA GLU A 88 10.32 -16.05 3.09
C GLU A 88 9.46 -17.05 2.31
N ILE A 89 8.13 -16.87 2.33
CA ILE A 89 7.19 -17.71 1.58
C ILE A 89 7.45 -17.63 0.07
N LEU A 90 7.60 -16.42 -0.48
CA LEU A 90 7.83 -16.23 -1.91
C LEU A 90 9.20 -16.78 -2.33
N GLN A 91 10.23 -16.62 -1.49
CA GLN A 91 11.54 -17.22 -1.74
C GLN A 91 11.49 -18.75 -1.72
N GLU A 92 10.72 -19.35 -0.82
CA GLU A 92 10.52 -20.80 -0.78
C GLU A 92 9.83 -21.30 -2.05
N MET A 93 8.75 -20.62 -2.47
CA MET A 93 8.04 -20.93 -3.70
C MET A 93 8.91 -20.75 -4.95
N TYR A 94 9.81 -19.77 -4.97
CA TYR A 94 10.74 -19.58 -6.07
C TYR A 94 11.77 -20.73 -6.15
N LYS A 95 12.29 -21.19 -5.01
CA LYS A 95 13.25 -22.30 -4.94
C LYS A 95 12.58 -23.64 -5.26
N ASN A 96 11.34 -23.82 -4.83
CA ASN A 96 10.55 -25.03 -4.99
C ASN A 96 9.21 -24.65 -5.67
N PRO A 97 9.20 -24.42 -6.98
CA PRO A 97 8.01 -23.96 -7.69
C PRO A 97 6.86 -24.96 -7.50
N PRO A 98 5.69 -24.50 -7.04
CA PRO A 98 4.55 -25.37 -6.88
C PRO A 98 4.11 -25.89 -8.24
N TYR A 99 3.64 -27.14 -8.28
CA TYR A 99 3.00 -27.65 -9.49
C TYR A 99 1.67 -26.92 -9.70
N ILE A 100 1.69 -25.97 -10.64
CA ILE A 100 0.50 -25.25 -11.12
C ILE A 100 0.13 -25.92 -12.45
N HIS A 101 -1.14 -26.30 -12.60
CA HIS A 101 -1.61 -26.86 -13.86
C HIS A 101 -1.49 -25.78 -14.95
N ASP A 102 -0.92 -26.11 -16.11
CA ASP A 102 -0.66 -25.13 -17.18
C ASP A 102 -1.91 -24.39 -17.69
N ASP A 103 -3.09 -24.95 -17.42
CA ASP A 103 -4.40 -24.36 -17.78
C ASP A 103 -4.89 -23.32 -16.76
N ASP A 104 -4.21 -23.16 -15.62
CA ASP A 104 -4.56 -22.21 -14.57
C ASP A 104 -3.80 -20.90 -14.71
N LEU A 105 -4.19 -20.14 -15.74
CA LEU A 105 -3.59 -18.84 -16.06
C LEU A 105 -3.57 -17.89 -14.86
N ASN A 106 -4.60 -17.91 -14.01
CA ASN A 106 -4.68 -17.03 -12.85
C ASN A 106 -3.54 -17.32 -11.86
N ASN A 107 -3.32 -18.59 -11.50
CA ASN A 107 -2.27 -18.94 -10.56
C ASN A 107 -0.87 -18.78 -11.17
N VAL A 108 -0.70 -19.03 -12.47
CA VAL A 108 0.57 -18.75 -13.16
C VAL A 108 0.87 -17.26 -13.19
N ALA A 109 -0.11 -16.42 -13.54
CA ALA A 109 0.06 -14.97 -13.60
C ALA A 109 0.25 -14.33 -12.21
N LEU A 110 -0.30 -14.93 -11.14
CA LEU A 110 -0.10 -14.44 -9.79
C LEU A 110 1.29 -14.78 -9.22
N LEU A 111 1.94 -15.81 -9.76
CA LEU A 111 3.28 -16.23 -9.35
C LEU A 111 4.40 -15.47 -10.07
N PHE A 112 4.17 -15.00 -11.31
CA PHE A 112 5.14 -14.36 -12.19
C PHE A 112 5.18 -12.83 -12.02
#